data_AF-A0A1E4GWX1-F1
#
_entry.id   AF-A0A1E4GWX1-F1
#
_cell.length_a   1.000
_cell.length_b   1.000
_cell.length_c   1.000
_cell.angle_alpha   90.00
_cell.angle_beta   90.00
_cell.angle_gamma   90.00
#
_symmetry.space_group_name_H-M   'P 1'
#
loop_
_entity.id
_entity.type
_entity.pdbx_description
1 polymer ?
#
loop_
_entity_poly.entity_id
_entity_poly.type
_entity_poly.pdbx_seq_one_letter_code
_entity_poly.pdbx_strand_id
1 'polypeptide(L)'
;MMQGLRAGGAVGGVAAVIALTGPFRYGDLGLPFPDHVAHALLFYGVTLAMLTALPRSRAGEVAVVAVLLGAMSELAQAALGRQASWSDFAGDAVGVAVAYAPIWVTRLRELARTHPHLTFAEIRALDRRVPRPIGGRPLTETAPAAPQPDTQA
;
A
#
# COMPACT_ATOMS: atom_id res chain seq x y z
N MET A 1 17.99 -8.46 8.05
CA MET A 1 16.81 -7.55 8.06
C MET A 1 16.15 -7.32 6.69
N MET A 2 16.83 -7.57 5.55
CA MET A 2 16.25 -7.40 4.19
C MET A 2 15.33 -8.55 3.72
N GLN A 3 15.36 -9.72 4.37
CA GLN A 3 14.53 -10.88 4.00
C GLN A 3 13.05 -10.73 4.41
N GLY A 4 12.75 -10.01 5.50
CA GLY A 4 11.37 -9.79 5.96
C GLY A 4 10.53 -8.88 5.05
N LEU A 5 11.16 -7.89 4.38
CA LEU A 5 10.48 -7.01 3.42
C LEU A 5 10.05 -7.76 2.14
N ARG A 6 10.85 -8.73 1.68
CA ARG A 6 10.52 -9.55 0.51
C ARG A 6 9.42 -10.56 0.84
N ALA A 7 9.38 -11.04 2.09
CA ALA A 7 8.34 -11.93 2.58
C ALA A 7 6.97 -11.23 2.65
N GLY A 8 6.88 -9.98 3.12
CA GLY A 8 5.60 -9.25 3.18
C GLY A 8 4.97 -8.99 1.80
N GLY A 9 5.79 -8.63 0.81
CA GLY A 9 5.32 -8.43 -0.57
C GLY A 9 4.92 -9.75 -1.24
N ALA A 10 5.64 -10.83 -0.94
CA ALA A 10 5.28 -12.18 -1.38
C ALA A 10 3.96 -12.65 -0.73
N VAL A 11 3.73 -12.36 0.55
CA VAL A 11 2.48 -12.71 1.26
C VAL A 11 1.28 -11.92 0.72
N GLY A 12 1.43 -10.61 0.48
CA GLY A 12 0.38 -9.79 -0.16
C GLY A 12 0.07 -10.25 -1.60
N GLY A 13 1.11 -10.61 -2.36
CA GLY A 13 0.96 -11.19 -3.70
C GLY A 13 0.28 -12.57 -3.69
N VAL A 14 0.61 -13.43 -2.72
CA VAL A 14 -0.02 -14.75 -2.54
C VAL A 14 -1.48 -14.61 -2.08
N ALA A 15 -1.78 -13.68 -1.17
CA ALA A 15 -3.14 -13.39 -0.75
C ALA A 15 -3.99 -12.83 -1.90
N ALA A 16 -3.43 -11.95 -2.74
CA ALA A 16 -4.09 -11.47 -3.95
C ALA A 16 -4.32 -12.61 -4.95
N VAL A 17 -3.35 -13.50 -5.18
CA VAL A 17 -3.54 -14.68 -6.04
C VAL A 17 -4.64 -15.58 -5.49
N ILE A 18 -4.68 -15.86 -4.19
CA ILE A 18 -5.74 -16.65 -3.55
C ILE A 18 -7.11 -15.97 -3.70
N ALA A 19 -7.19 -14.64 -3.56
CA ALA A 19 -8.41 -13.87 -3.79
C ALA A 19 -8.88 -13.91 -5.26
N LEU A 20 -7.92 -13.86 -6.20
CA LEU A 20 -8.16 -13.84 -7.64
C LEU A 20 -8.49 -15.23 -8.21
N THR A 21 -7.90 -16.32 -7.68
CA THR A 21 -7.97 -17.66 -8.28
C THR A 21 -8.52 -18.75 -7.35
N GLY A 22 -8.86 -18.42 -6.10
CA GLY A 22 -9.30 -19.40 -5.12
C GLY A 22 -10.54 -20.18 -5.58
N PRO A 23 -10.57 -21.53 -5.46
CA PRO A 23 -11.71 -22.36 -5.83
C PRO A 23 -12.91 -22.25 -4.86
N PHE A 24 -12.85 -21.33 -3.89
CA PHE A 24 -13.81 -21.21 -2.80
C PHE A 24 -14.59 -19.90 -2.91
N ARG A 25 -15.92 -19.96 -2.78
CA ARG A 25 -16.76 -18.76 -2.58
C ARG A 25 -16.76 -18.43 -1.08
N TYR A 26 -16.68 -17.16 -0.68
CA TYR A 26 -16.68 -16.82 0.75
C TYR A 26 -17.98 -17.23 1.45
N GLY A 27 -19.10 -17.26 0.72
CA GLY A 27 -20.37 -17.85 1.15
C GLY A 27 -20.31 -19.35 1.49
N ASP A 28 -19.39 -20.11 0.90
CA ASP A 28 -19.24 -21.55 1.16
C ASP A 28 -18.41 -21.82 2.44
N LEU A 29 -17.75 -20.80 3.00
CA LEU A 29 -16.95 -20.92 4.23
C LEU A 29 -17.79 -20.90 5.52
N GLY A 30 -19.12 -20.69 5.43
CA GLY A 30 -20.00 -20.66 6.59
C GLY A 30 -19.68 -19.52 7.57
N LEU A 31 -19.17 -18.40 7.07
CA LEU A 31 -18.81 -17.25 7.89
C LEU A 31 -20.06 -16.62 8.52
N PRO A 32 -19.98 -16.09 9.75
CA PRO A 32 -21.12 -15.48 10.45
C PRO A 32 -21.48 -14.09 9.89
N PHE A 33 -20.95 -13.71 8.73
CA PHE A 33 -21.13 -12.41 8.10
C PHE A 33 -21.22 -12.54 6.57
N PRO A 34 -21.77 -11.53 5.88
CA PRO A 34 -21.95 -11.55 4.42
C PRO A 34 -20.62 -11.59 3.64
N ASP A 35 -20.70 -12.04 2.38
CA ASP A 35 -19.57 -12.15 1.44
C ASP A 35 -18.78 -10.84 1.29
N HIS A 36 -19.47 -9.71 1.10
CA HIS A 36 -18.86 -8.38 0.99
C HIS A 36 -18.07 -7.94 2.25
N VAL A 37 -18.44 -8.45 3.44
CA VAL A 37 -17.68 -8.20 4.68
C VAL A 37 -16.41 -9.04 4.70
N ALA A 38 -16.46 -10.28 4.22
CA ALA A 38 -15.26 -11.12 4.06
C ALA A 38 -14.26 -10.46 3.11
N HIS A 39 -14.74 -9.94 1.99
CA HIS A 39 -13.98 -9.14 1.02
C HIS A 39 -13.34 -7.90 1.65
N ALA A 40 -14.11 -7.13 2.43
CA ALA A 40 -13.58 -5.98 3.16
C ALA A 40 -12.45 -6.37 4.12
N LEU A 41 -12.59 -7.47 4.88
CA LEU A 41 -11.56 -7.96 5.78
C LEU A 41 -10.31 -8.45 5.05
N LEU A 42 -10.49 -9.13 3.93
CA LEU A 42 -9.41 -9.59 3.07
C LEU A 42 -8.59 -8.40 2.56
N PHE A 43 -9.24 -7.40 1.98
CA PHE A 43 -8.56 -6.23 1.44
C PHE A 43 -7.99 -5.31 2.51
N TYR A 44 -8.59 -5.27 3.70
CA TYR A 44 -7.97 -4.68 4.88
C TYR A 44 -6.63 -5.37 5.19
N GLY A 45 -6.62 -6.71 5.29
CA GLY A 45 -5.42 -7.49 5.56
C GLY A 45 -4.33 -7.36 4.49
N VAL A 46 -4.71 -7.43 3.21
CA VAL A 46 -3.80 -7.23 2.07
C VAL A 46 -3.20 -5.83 2.11
N THR A 47 -4.01 -4.80 2.38
CA THR A 47 -3.51 -3.42 2.48
C THR A 47 -2.49 -3.26 3.60
N LEU A 48 -2.75 -3.84 4.78
CA LEU A 48 -1.76 -3.85 5.88
C LEU A 48 -0.48 -4.61 5.52
N ALA A 49 -0.60 -5.75 4.84
CA ALA A 49 0.56 -6.51 4.35
C ALA A 49 1.38 -5.68 3.35
N MET A 50 0.73 -4.94 2.44
CA MET A 50 1.41 -4.06 1.50
C MET A 50 2.08 -2.88 2.21
N LEU A 51 1.40 -2.22 3.14
CA LEU A 51 1.94 -1.09 3.91
C LEU A 51 3.16 -1.50 4.75
N THR A 52 3.15 -2.72 5.31
CA THR A 52 4.29 -3.27 6.07
C THR A 52 5.43 -3.74 5.16
N ALA A 53 5.13 -4.32 4.00
CA ALA A 53 6.11 -4.77 3.02
C ALA A 53 6.79 -3.63 2.26
N LEU A 54 6.08 -2.52 2.05
CA LEU A 54 6.50 -1.37 1.26
C LEU A 54 6.66 -0.11 2.13
N PRO A 55 7.50 -0.13 3.18
CA PRO A 55 7.59 0.96 4.14
C PRO A 55 8.17 2.26 3.53
N ARG A 56 8.77 2.18 2.34
CA ARG A 56 9.30 3.35 1.60
C ARG A 56 8.29 3.97 0.64
N SER A 57 7.23 3.24 0.30
CA SER A 57 6.19 3.74 -0.61
C SER A 57 5.26 4.69 0.13
N ARG A 58 4.63 5.63 -0.58
CA ARG A 58 3.62 6.48 0.05
C ARG A 58 2.41 5.62 0.38
N ALA A 59 1.94 5.68 1.63
CA ALA A 59 0.77 4.90 2.07
C ALA A 59 -0.48 5.18 1.20
N GLY A 60 -0.63 6.41 0.68
CA GLY A 60 -1.72 6.74 -0.24
C GLY A 60 -1.60 6.05 -1.61
N GLU A 61 -0.38 5.85 -2.13
CA GLU A 61 -0.16 5.08 -3.35
C GLU A 61 -0.47 3.60 -3.12
N VAL A 62 -0.06 3.05 -1.98
CA VAL A 62 -0.40 1.68 -1.58
C VAL A 62 -1.91 1.48 -1.50
N ALA A 63 -2.65 2.41 -0.89
CA ALA A 63 -4.10 2.36 -0.82
C ALA A 63 -4.75 2.41 -2.21
N VAL A 64 -4.29 3.29 -3.11
CA VAL A 64 -4.80 3.34 -4.49
C VAL A 64 -4.55 2.02 -5.23
N VAL A 65 -3.34 1.46 -5.12
CA VAL A 65 -3.01 0.16 -5.72
C VAL A 65 -3.90 -0.94 -5.15
N ALA A 66 -4.17 -0.95 -3.85
CA ALA A 66 -5.05 -1.94 -3.23
C ALA A 66 -6.50 -1.83 -3.72
N VAL A 67 -7.05 -0.61 -3.89
CA VAL A 67 -8.39 -0.44 -4.51
C VAL A 67 -8.40 -0.92 -5.96
N LEU A 68 -7.35 -0.61 -6.73
CA LEU A 68 -7.22 -1.09 -8.10
C LEU A 68 -7.15 -2.62 -8.16
N LEU A 69 -6.47 -3.26 -7.19
CA LEU A 69 -6.46 -4.71 -7.08
C LEU A 69 -7.87 -5.28 -6.83
N GLY A 70 -8.72 -4.63 -6.03
CA GLY A 70 -10.13 -5.01 -5.82
C GLY A 70 -10.96 -4.91 -7.11
N ALA A 71 -10.81 -3.82 -7.85
CA ALA A 71 -11.46 -3.68 -9.15
C ALA A 71 -10.98 -4.76 -10.14
N MET A 72 -9.68 -5.05 -10.17
CA MET A 72 -9.11 -6.09 -11.03
C MET A 72 -9.54 -7.49 -10.61
N SER A 73 -9.75 -7.76 -9.31
CA SER A 73 -10.29 -9.05 -8.88
C SER A 73 -11.72 -9.24 -9.40
N GLU A 74 -12.60 -8.25 -9.30
CA GLU A 74 -13.97 -8.35 -9.85
C GLU A 74 -13.98 -8.63 -11.36
N LEU A 75 -13.13 -7.94 -12.12
CA LEU A 75 -12.99 -8.18 -13.56
C LEU A 75 -12.47 -9.59 -13.87
N ALA A 76 -11.53 -10.09 -13.06
CA ALA A 76 -11.03 -11.46 -13.20
C ALA A 76 -12.11 -12.49 -12.83
N GLN A 77 -12.93 -12.23 -11.82
CA GLN A 77 -14.08 -13.08 -11.47
C GLN A 77 -15.05 -13.17 -12.66
N ALA A 78 -15.40 -12.03 -13.26
CA ALA A 78 -16.24 -11.98 -14.47
C ALA A 78 -15.64 -12.78 -15.63
N ALA A 79 -14.33 -12.65 -15.88
CA ALA A 79 -13.64 -13.38 -16.94
C ALA A 79 -13.62 -14.91 -16.71
N LEU A 80 -13.66 -15.35 -15.45
CA LEU A 80 -13.73 -16.76 -15.06
C LEU A 80 -15.17 -17.30 -15.00
N GLY A 81 -16.17 -16.53 -15.46
CA GLY A 81 -17.58 -16.93 -15.49
C GLY A 81 -18.31 -16.79 -14.14
N ARG A 82 -17.72 -16.06 -13.17
CA ARG A 82 -18.41 -15.66 -11.93
C ARG A 82 -19.12 -14.32 -12.12
N GLN A 83 -20.11 -14.04 -11.27
CA GLN A 83 -20.84 -12.79 -11.33
C GLN A 83 -20.04 -11.70 -10.59
N ALA A 84 -19.61 -10.67 -11.32
CA ALA A 84 -19.01 -9.50 -10.70
C ALA A 84 -20.04 -8.77 -9.83
N SER A 85 -19.58 -8.26 -8.71
CA SER A 85 -20.41 -7.78 -7.62
C SER A 85 -19.96 -6.39 -7.18
N TRP A 86 -20.84 -5.42 -7.38
CA TRP A 86 -20.60 -4.05 -6.92
C TRP A 86 -20.48 -3.95 -5.39
N SER A 87 -21.17 -4.82 -4.65
CA SER A 87 -21.07 -4.85 -3.19
C SER A 87 -19.71 -5.36 -2.71
N ASP A 88 -19.11 -6.30 -3.44
CA ASP A 88 -17.83 -6.89 -3.06
C ASP A 88 -16.69 -5.92 -3.35
N PHE A 89 -16.73 -5.24 -4.51
CA PHE A 89 -15.84 -4.10 -4.77
C PHE A 89 -15.98 -2.98 -3.74
N ALA A 90 -17.21 -2.63 -3.34
CA ALA A 90 -17.43 -1.63 -2.30
C ALA A 90 -16.85 -2.09 -0.96
N GLY A 91 -17.01 -3.38 -0.63
CA GLY A 91 -16.38 -4.02 0.52
C GLY A 91 -14.86 -3.88 0.48
N ASP A 92 -14.23 -4.24 -0.64
CA ASP A 92 -12.78 -4.11 -0.84
C ASP A 92 -12.32 -2.67 -0.58
N ALA A 93 -12.98 -1.69 -1.19
CA ALA A 93 -12.67 -0.27 -1.04
C ALA A 93 -12.81 0.20 0.42
N VAL A 94 -13.84 -0.28 1.15
CA VAL A 94 -14.00 -0.01 2.58
C VAL A 94 -12.86 -0.63 3.39
N GLY A 95 -12.49 -1.88 3.11
CA GLY A 95 -11.36 -2.56 3.75
C GLY A 95 -10.05 -1.78 3.61
N VAL A 96 -9.75 -1.34 2.39
CA VAL A 96 -8.58 -0.51 2.10
C VAL A 96 -8.65 0.82 2.84
N ALA A 97 -9.81 1.50 2.81
CA ALA A 97 -9.99 2.79 3.46
C ALA A 97 -9.79 2.70 4.98
N VAL A 98 -10.32 1.66 5.62
CA VAL A 98 -10.16 1.40 7.05
C VAL A 98 -8.69 1.13 7.41
N ALA A 99 -7.97 0.37 6.58
CA ALA A 99 -6.53 0.15 6.78
C ALA A 99 -5.70 1.44 6.63
N TYR A 100 -6.07 2.31 5.69
CA TYR A 100 -5.35 3.55 5.40
C TYR A 100 -5.68 4.71 6.36
N ALA A 101 -6.89 4.74 6.92
CA ALA A 101 -7.40 5.86 7.72
C ALA A 101 -6.48 6.29 8.88
N PRO A 102 -5.90 5.39 9.71
CA PRO A 102 -5.03 5.80 10.81
C PRO A 102 -3.78 6.55 10.34
N ILE A 103 -3.21 6.14 9.20
CA ILE A 103 -2.03 6.78 8.61
C ILE A 103 -2.39 8.17 8.11
N TRP A 104 -3.53 8.30 7.43
CA TRP A 104 -4.03 9.57 6.93
C TRP A 104 -4.29 10.58 8.05
N VAL A 105 -4.97 10.15 9.12
CA VAL A 105 -5.24 10.99 10.30
C VAL A 105 -3.95 11.43 10.98
N THR A 106 -3.00 10.52 11.15
CA THR A 106 -1.70 10.83 11.79
C THR A 106 -0.93 11.86 10.98
N ARG A 107 -0.86 11.68 9.66
CA ARG A 107 -0.20 12.61 8.73
C ARG A 107 -0.87 13.99 8.73
N LEU A 108 -2.20 14.03 8.73
CA LEU A 108 -2.94 15.29 8.81
C LEU A 108 -2.64 16.04 10.12
N ARG A 109 -2.63 15.32 11.24
CA ARG A 109 -2.29 15.88 12.57
C ARG A 109 -0.85 16.38 12.65
N GLU A 110 0.08 15.72 11.97
CA GLU A 110 1.47 16.15 11.89
C GLU A 110 1.59 17.42 11.03
N LEU A 111 1.03 17.41 9.83
CA LEU A 111 1.07 18.56 8.93
C LEU A 111 0.41 19.81 9.52
N ALA A 112 -0.74 19.65 10.19
CA ALA A 112 -1.43 20.75 10.86
C ALA A 112 -0.62 21.36 12.00
N ARG A 113 0.19 20.54 12.72
CA ARG A 113 1.07 21.04 13.78
C ARG A 113 2.32 21.73 13.25
N THR A 114 2.91 21.20 12.17
CA THR A 114 4.14 21.76 11.58
C THR A 114 3.86 23.01 10.75
N HIS A 115 2.69 23.10 10.13
CA HIS A 115 2.29 24.21 9.27
C HIS A 115 0.96 24.83 9.72
N PRO A 116 0.87 25.41 10.93
CA PRO A 116 -0.38 25.92 11.49
C PRO A 116 -0.94 27.12 10.73
N HIS A 117 -0.11 27.79 9.94
CA HIS A 117 -0.47 28.96 9.13
C HIS A 117 -0.95 28.59 7.71
N LEU A 118 -0.89 27.31 7.32
CA LEU A 118 -1.34 26.86 6.00
C LEU A 118 -2.76 26.32 6.06
N THR A 119 -3.52 26.58 4.99
CA THR A 119 -4.84 26.01 4.78
C THR A 119 -4.77 24.52 4.46
N PHE A 120 -5.88 23.79 4.64
CA PHE A 120 -5.95 22.37 4.25
C PHE A 120 -5.63 22.12 2.76
N ALA A 121 -5.97 23.07 1.88
CA ALA A 121 -5.67 22.97 0.45
C ALA A 121 -4.16 23.06 0.18
N GLU A 122 -3.46 23.97 0.87
CA GLU A 122 -2.01 24.12 0.78
C GLU A 122 -1.28 22.94 1.42
N ILE A 123 -1.76 22.45 2.56
CA ILE A 123 -1.25 21.23 3.21
C ILE A 123 -1.36 20.03 2.27
N ARG A 124 -2.50 19.87 1.57
CA ARG A 124 -2.69 18.80 0.57
C ARG A 124 -1.76 18.96 -0.63
N ALA A 125 -1.50 20.20 -1.06
CA ALA A 125 -0.58 20.48 -2.17
C ALA A 125 0.88 20.15 -1.79
N LEU A 126 1.30 20.48 -0.57
CA LEU A 126 2.61 20.10 -0.01
C LEU A 126 2.78 18.58 0.03
N ASP A 127 1.76 17.86 0.48
CA ASP A 127 1.81 16.41 0.60
C ASP A 127 2.03 15.70 -0.75
N ARG A 128 1.45 16.27 -1.82
CA ARG A 128 1.66 15.77 -3.21
C ARG A 128 3.09 15.98 -3.68
N ARG A 129 3.73 17.09 -3.29
CA ARG A 129 5.03 17.55 -3.81
C ARG A 129 6.26 16.92 -3.18
N VAL A 130 6.14 16.02 -2.21
CA VAL A 130 7.31 15.33 -1.61
C VAL A 130 7.52 13.94 -2.25
N PRO A 131 8.16 13.82 -3.44
CA PRO A 131 8.63 12.53 -3.92
C PRO A 131 9.72 12.03 -2.98
N ARG A 132 9.46 10.92 -2.29
CA ARG A 132 10.54 10.10 -1.75
C ARG A 132 11.04 9.23 -2.89
N PRO A 133 12.31 9.38 -3.33
CA PRO A 133 12.86 8.48 -4.35
C PRO A 133 12.86 7.06 -3.78
N ILE A 134 12.13 6.16 -4.43
CA ILE A 134 12.19 4.73 -4.13
C ILE A 134 13.60 4.25 -4.50
N GLY A 135 14.44 4.00 -3.51
CA GLY A 135 15.80 3.47 -3.73
C GLY A 135 16.90 4.51 -3.93
N GLY A 136 16.68 5.79 -3.60
CA GLY A 136 17.76 6.79 -3.59
C GLY A 136 18.82 6.43 -2.56
N ARG A 137 19.92 5.80 -3.01
CA ARG A 137 21.18 5.79 -2.25
C ARG A 137 21.48 7.25 -1.85
N PRO A 138 21.81 7.54 -0.59
CA PRO A 138 22.38 8.83 -0.28
C PRO A 138 23.65 8.98 -1.14
N LEU A 139 23.72 10.04 -1.95
CA LEU A 139 24.84 10.35 -2.85
C LEU A 139 26.12 10.75 -2.08
N THR A 140 26.36 10.17 -0.91
CA THR A 140 27.44 10.57 -0.01
C THR A 140 28.70 9.68 -0.16
N GLU A 141 28.72 8.74 -1.11
CA GLU A 141 29.87 7.86 -1.30
C GLU A 141 30.34 7.85 -2.76
N THR A 142 30.66 9.04 -3.26
CA THR A 142 31.65 9.19 -4.34
C THR A 142 32.34 10.54 -4.17
N ALA A 143 32.98 10.73 -3.01
CA ALA A 143 34.03 11.72 -2.94
C ALA A 143 35.20 11.17 -3.79
N PRO A 144 35.68 11.88 -4.82
CA PRO A 144 36.89 11.45 -5.52
C PRO A 144 38.03 11.43 -4.49
N ALA A 145 38.73 10.31 -4.40
CA ALA A 145 39.91 10.17 -3.56
C ALA A 145 40.86 11.33 -3.85
N ALA A 146 41.13 12.15 -2.85
CA ALA A 146 42.12 13.22 -2.95
C ALA A 146 43.48 12.58 -3.31
N PRO A 147 44.27 13.18 -4.22
CA PRO A 147 45.59 12.66 -4.55
C PRO A 147 46.49 12.75 -3.31
N GLN A 148 47.09 11.62 -2.93
CA GLN A 148 48.14 11.59 -1.90
C GLN A 148 49.36 12.40 -2.41
N PRO A 149 49.94 13.30 -1.60
CA PRO A 149 51.17 13.97 -1.98
C PRO A 149 52.36 13.00 -1.92
N ASP A 150 53.09 12.94 -3.03
CA ASP A 150 54.34 12.20 -3.15
C ASP A 150 55.31 12.61 -2.04
N THR A 151 55.60 11.68 -1.14
CA THR A 151 56.63 11.88 -0.12
C THR A 151 57.99 11.59 -0.78
N GLN A 152 58.67 12.64 -1.22
CA GLN A 152 60.09 12.58 -1.58
C GLN A 152 60.93 12.71 -0.31
N ALA A 153 61.80 11.72 -0.07
CA ALA A 153 62.99 11.80 0.76
C ALA A 153 64.07 10.89 0.16
#